data_AF-A0A189U234-F1
#
_entry.id   AF-A0A189U234-F1
#
_cell.length_a   1.000
_cell.length_b   1.000
_cell.length_c   1.000
_cell.angle_alpha   90.00
_cell.angle_beta   90.00
_cell.angle_gamma   90.00
#
_symmetry.space_group_name_H-M   'P 1'
#
loop_
_entity.id
_entity.type
_entity.pdbx_description
1 polymer ?
#
loop_
_entity_poly.entity_id
_entity_poly.type
_entity_poly.pdbx_seq_one_letter_code
_entity_poly.pdbx_strand_id
1 'polypeptide(L)'
;DMVHIVHGPIGCSYYAWGTRRNKAKTEPGGQNYIEYCFSTDMQESDIVFGGEKKLRQAVKEAVEIFHPAAITISATCPVGLIGDDINAVAREAEELYGIQVLAFNCEGYKGVSQSAGHHIANNNLMRSVIGTGTKGPTKKYSINLLGEYNIGGD
;
A
#
# COMPACT_ATOMS: atom_id res chain seq x y z
N ASP A 1 -10.83 -0.33 3.00
CA ASP A 1 -11.17 0.72 2.02
C ASP A 1 -9.95 1.30 1.28
N MET A 2 -8.72 0.90 1.64
CA MET A 2 -7.50 1.22 0.89
C MET A 2 -7.13 0.09 -0.10
N VAL A 3 -6.68 0.44 -1.30
CA VAL A 3 -6.12 -0.52 -2.27
C VAL A 3 -4.61 -0.62 -2.08
N HIS A 4 -4.08 -1.85 -2.01
CA HIS A 4 -2.66 -2.11 -1.79
C HIS A 4 -2.02 -2.74 -3.03
N ILE A 5 -1.32 -1.92 -3.83
CA ILE A 5 -0.63 -2.36 -5.05
C ILE A 5 0.78 -2.85 -4.70
N VAL A 6 1.08 -4.10 -5.02
CA VAL A 6 2.44 -4.64 -5.01
C VAL A 6 3.10 -4.37 -6.36
N HIS A 7 4.05 -3.44 -6.38
CA HIS A 7 4.78 -3.07 -7.59
C HIS A 7 5.97 -4.01 -7.80
N GLY A 8 5.81 -4.97 -8.71
CA GLY A 8 6.74 -6.08 -8.89
C GLY A 8 6.21 -7.16 -9.81
N PRO A 9 7.02 -8.21 -10.06
CA PRO A 9 6.55 -9.48 -10.60
C PRO A 9 5.51 -10.12 -9.67
N ILE A 10 4.68 -11.01 -10.20
CA ILE A 10 3.49 -11.53 -9.51
C ILE A 10 3.72 -12.20 -8.15
N GLY A 11 4.90 -12.82 -7.94
CA GLY A 11 5.15 -13.73 -6.82
C GLY A 11 4.89 -13.10 -5.44
N CYS A 12 5.43 -11.90 -5.19
CA CYS A 12 5.26 -11.23 -3.89
C CYS A 12 3.79 -10.97 -3.56
N SER A 13 3.00 -10.61 -4.56
CA SER A 13 1.57 -10.34 -4.39
C SER A 13 0.80 -11.63 -4.13
N TYR A 14 1.05 -12.66 -4.94
CA TYR A 14 0.35 -13.94 -4.86
C TYR A 14 0.60 -14.65 -3.53
N TYR A 15 1.86 -14.78 -3.09
CA TYR A 15 2.17 -15.52 -1.85
C TYR A 15 1.74 -14.79 -0.57
N ALA A 16 1.49 -13.49 -0.64
CA ALA A 16 0.94 -12.71 0.47
C ALA A 16 -0.60 -12.79 0.57
N TRP A 17 -1.28 -13.23 -0.50
CA TRP A 17 -2.73 -13.15 -0.62
C TRP A 17 -3.44 -14.16 0.31
N GLY A 18 -4.11 -13.65 1.34
CA GLY A 18 -4.89 -14.48 2.28
C GLY A 18 -4.06 -15.31 3.26
N THR A 19 -2.73 -15.27 3.18
CA THR A 19 -1.83 -16.04 4.05
C THR A 19 -1.88 -15.57 5.50
N ARG A 20 -2.13 -14.28 5.73
CA ARG A 20 -2.23 -13.68 7.07
C ARG A 20 -3.70 -13.43 7.43
N ARG A 21 -4.15 -13.98 8.56
CA ARG A 21 -5.56 -14.01 8.97
C ARG A 21 -6.05 -12.71 9.64
N ASN A 22 -5.58 -11.56 9.18
CA ASN A 22 -6.08 -10.25 9.63
C ASN A 22 -7.50 -10.03 9.11
N LYS A 23 -8.49 -10.12 10.00
CA LYS A 23 -9.90 -9.99 9.62
C LYS A 23 -10.29 -8.53 9.49
N ALA A 24 -11.15 -8.24 8.53
CA ALA A 24 -11.78 -6.94 8.38
C ALA A 24 -13.26 -7.09 8.04
N LYS A 25 -14.08 -6.17 8.54
CA LYS A 25 -15.49 -6.02 8.20
C LYS A 25 -15.77 -4.54 8.05
N THR A 26 -16.59 -4.18 7.08
CA THR A 26 -17.12 -2.83 6.90
C THR A 26 -18.59 -2.75 7.26
N GLU A 27 -19.06 -1.54 7.55
CA GLU A 27 -20.50 -1.24 7.59
C GLU A 27 -21.14 -1.51 6.21
N PRO A 28 -22.46 -1.74 6.14
CA PRO A 28 -23.15 -1.93 4.86
C PRO A 28 -22.84 -0.81 3.86
N GLY A 29 -22.38 -1.20 2.66
CA GLY A 29 -21.97 -0.26 1.61
C GLY A 29 -20.51 0.24 1.72
N GLY A 30 -19.79 -0.11 2.79
CA GLY A 30 -18.37 0.22 2.93
C GLY A 30 -17.44 -0.72 2.15
N GLN A 31 -16.33 -0.17 1.66
CA GLN A 31 -15.38 -0.88 0.80
C GLN A 31 -14.38 -1.74 1.60
N ASN A 32 -14.27 -3.02 1.26
CA ASN A 32 -13.28 -3.94 1.81
C ASN A 32 -12.49 -4.61 0.69
N TYR A 33 -11.16 -4.45 0.69
CA TYR A 33 -10.28 -4.99 -0.32
C TYR A 33 -9.28 -6.03 0.23
N ILE A 34 -9.43 -6.44 1.49
CA ILE A 34 -8.49 -7.36 2.17
C ILE A 34 -8.44 -8.76 1.53
N GLU A 35 -9.50 -9.12 0.80
CA GLU A 35 -9.66 -10.38 0.07
C GLU A 35 -9.10 -10.31 -1.34
N TYR A 36 -8.53 -9.18 -1.76
CA TYR A 36 -8.00 -8.96 -3.10
C TYR A 36 -6.46 -8.90 -3.09
N CYS A 37 -5.89 -9.16 -4.27
CA CYS A 37 -4.47 -9.09 -4.54
C CYS A 37 -4.24 -8.16 -5.73
N PHE A 38 -3.65 -6.98 -5.50
CA PHE A 38 -3.36 -6.01 -6.56
C PHE A 38 -1.85 -5.99 -6.84
N SER A 39 -1.49 -6.12 -8.10
CA SER A 39 -0.09 -6.07 -8.54
C SER A 39 0.01 -5.43 -9.91
N THR A 40 1.19 -4.87 -10.19
CA THR A 40 1.54 -4.46 -11.55
C THR A 40 1.98 -5.63 -12.43
N ASP A 41 2.23 -6.81 -11.85
CA ASP A 41 2.69 -8.02 -12.55
C ASP A 41 3.79 -7.72 -13.58
N MET A 42 4.93 -7.21 -13.09
CA MET A 42 6.04 -6.76 -13.94
C MET A 42 6.53 -7.90 -14.83
N GLN A 43 6.63 -7.62 -16.11
CA GLN A 43 7.17 -8.49 -17.15
C GLN A 43 8.59 -8.07 -17.51
N GLU A 44 9.26 -8.85 -18.37
CA GLU A 44 10.63 -8.56 -18.81
C GLU A 44 10.80 -7.14 -19.37
N SER A 45 9.83 -6.64 -20.15
CA SER A 45 9.85 -5.27 -20.66
C SER A 45 9.90 -4.22 -19.56
N ASP A 46 9.20 -4.46 -18.44
CA ASP A 46 9.15 -3.53 -17.31
C ASP A 46 10.49 -3.53 -16.55
N ILE A 47 11.23 -4.65 -16.57
CA ILE A 47 12.58 -4.73 -16.02
C ILE A 47 13.59 -3.99 -16.89
N VAL A 48 13.46 -4.09 -18.22
CA VAL A 48 14.40 -3.48 -19.16
C VAL A 48 14.18 -1.96 -19.29
N PHE A 49 12.91 -1.52 -19.30
CA PHE A 49 12.56 -0.14 -19.62
C PHE A 49 11.97 0.67 -18.45
N GLY A 50 11.84 0.06 -17.27
CA GLY A 50 11.21 0.67 -16.10
C GLY A 50 9.71 0.35 -15.99
N GLY A 51 9.23 0.24 -14.76
CA GLY A 51 7.86 -0.12 -14.43
C GLY A 51 6.94 1.07 -14.20
N GLU A 52 7.45 2.30 -14.14
CA GLU A 52 6.67 3.46 -13.70
C GLU A 52 5.44 3.76 -14.58
N LYS A 53 5.55 3.58 -15.91
CA LYS A 53 4.41 3.80 -16.81
C LYS A 53 3.28 2.81 -16.51
N LYS A 54 3.64 1.55 -16.23
CA LYS A 54 2.69 0.51 -15.84
C LYS A 54 2.09 0.77 -14.47
N LEU A 55 2.89 1.28 -13.53
CA LEU A 55 2.41 1.68 -12.21
C LEU A 55 1.39 2.83 -12.30
N ARG A 56 1.66 3.88 -13.10
CA ARG A 56 0.71 4.97 -13.36
C ARG A 56 -0.63 4.44 -13.90
N GLN A 57 -0.57 3.49 -14.85
CA GLN A 57 -1.75 2.85 -15.40
C GLN A 57 -2.50 2.02 -14.36
N ALA A 58 -1.81 1.23 -13.54
CA ALA A 58 -2.42 0.42 -12.49
C ALA A 58 -3.09 1.29 -11.40
N VAL A 59 -2.47 2.42 -11.04
CA VAL A 59 -3.07 3.40 -10.11
C VAL A 59 -4.33 4.01 -10.71
N LYS A 60 -4.30 4.42 -11.98
CA LYS A 60 -5.48 4.92 -12.70
C LYS A 60 -6.62 3.91 -12.68
N GLU A 61 -6.36 2.67 -13.06
CA GLU A 61 -7.34 1.59 -13.06
C GLU A 61 -7.89 1.31 -11.66
N ALA A 62 -7.03 1.32 -10.64
CA ALA A 62 -7.45 1.17 -9.25
C ALA A 62 -8.45 2.27 -8.83
N VAL A 63 -8.18 3.52 -9.20
CA VAL A 63 -9.07 4.66 -8.92
C VAL A 63 -10.39 4.53 -9.68
N GLU A 64 -10.34 4.29 -11.00
CA GLU A 64 -11.52 4.27 -11.87
C GLU A 64 -12.44 3.07 -11.60
N ILE A 65 -11.89 1.92 -11.21
CA ILE A 65 -12.67 0.71 -10.97
C ILE A 65 -13.18 0.66 -9.53
N PHE A 66 -12.30 0.91 -8.55
CA PHE A 66 -12.61 0.63 -7.14
C PHE A 66 -13.01 1.88 -6.35
N HIS A 67 -12.61 3.08 -6.80
CA HIS A 67 -12.84 4.34 -6.09
C HIS A 67 -12.41 4.27 -4.60
N PRO A 68 -11.17 3.84 -4.28
CA PRO A 68 -10.75 3.61 -2.91
C PRO A 68 -10.54 4.92 -2.16
N ALA A 69 -10.54 4.85 -0.82
CA ALA A 69 -10.24 6.01 0.02
C ALA A 69 -8.76 6.47 -0.11
N ALA A 70 -7.86 5.53 -0.39
CA ALA A 70 -6.43 5.77 -0.58
C ALA A 70 -5.76 4.56 -1.29
N ILE A 71 -4.51 4.72 -1.71
CA ILE A 71 -3.70 3.67 -2.36
C ILE A 71 -2.33 3.56 -1.67
N THR A 72 -1.84 2.34 -1.45
CA THR A 72 -0.41 2.12 -1.15
C THR A 72 0.28 1.48 -2.34
N ILE A 73 1.53 1.84 -2.58
CA ILE A 73 2.42 1.21 -3.54
C ILE A 73 3.57 0.59 -2.75
N SER A 74 3.68 -0.74 -2.78
CA SER A 74 4.74 -1.48 -2.09
C SER A 74 5.79 -1.93 -3.09
N ALA A 75 7.02 -1.41 -2.96
CA ALA A 75 8.14 -1.81 -3.80
C ALA A 75 8.55 -3.26 -3.55
N THR A 76 8.90 -3.98 -4.61
CA THR A 76 9.55 -5.30 -4.54
C THR A 76 11.02 -5.19 -4.97
N CYS A 77 11.77 -6.30 -4.87
CA CYS A 77 13.21 -6.32 -5.17
C CYS A 77 13.64 -5.61 -6.46
N PRO A 78 13.01 -5.84 -7.64
CA PRO A 78 13.47 -5.20 -8.88
C PRO A 78 13.27 -3.69 -8.92
N VAL A 79 12.27 -3.14 -8.23
CA VAL A 79 11.92 -1.70 -8.31
C VAL A 79 13.12 -0.82 -7.98
N GLY A 80 13.76 -1.06 -6.84
CA GLY A 80 14.94 -0.31 -6.43
C GLY A 80 16.20 -0.60 -7.25
N LEU A 81 16.29 -1.77 -7.89
CA LEU A 81 17.42 -2.16 -8.72
C LEU A 81 17.40 -1.52 -10.11
N ILE A 82 16.21 -1.36 -10.69
CA ILE A 82 16.03 -0.72 -12.00
C ILE A 82 15.89 0.80 -11.90
N GLY A 83 15.70 1.33 -10.68
CA GLY A 83 15.70 2.76 -10.41
C GLY A 83 14.37 3.46 -10.63
N ASP A 84 13.24 2.75 -10.57
CA ASP A 84 11.90 3.33 -10.67
C ASP A 84 11.63 4.29 -9.50
N ASP A 85 11.18 5.53 -9.78
CA ASP A 85 10.77 6.49 -8.76
C ASP A 85 9.28 6.38 -8.43
N ILE A 86 8.94 5.39 -7.60
CA ILE A 86 7.56 5.20 -7.13
C ILE A 86 7.03 6.37 -6.29
N ASN A 87 7.91 7.19 -5.70
CA ASN A 87 7.49 8.34 -4.91
C ASN A 87 7.03 9.48 -5.82
N ALA A 88 7.68 9.67 -6.97
CA ALA A 88 7.19 10.59 -8.01
C ALA A 88 5.83 10.16 -8.54
N VAL A 89 5.67 8.88 -8.88
CA VAL A 89 4.37 8.34 -9.33
C VAL A 89 3.28 8.54 -8.29
N ALA A 90 3.58 8.30 -7.01
CA ALA A 90 2.63 8.53 -5.92
C ALA A 90 2.20 10.00 -5.82
N ARG A 91 3.16 10.95 -5.80
CA ARG A 91 2.84 12.39 -5.75
C ARG A 91 1.99 12.86 -6.93
N GLU A 92 2.37 12.44 -8.14
CA GLU A 92 1.60 12.76 -9.35
C GLU A 92 0.16 12.23 -9.26
N ALA A 93 -0.01 11.02 -8.72
CA ALA A 93 -1.33 10.42 -8.53
C ALA A 93 -2.16 11.13 -7.44
N GLU A 94 -1.55 11.54 -6.34
CA GLU A 94 -2.23 12.34 -5.31
C GLU A 94 -2.75 13.65 -5.90
N GLU A 95 -1.91 14.37 -6.66
CA GLU A 95 -2.27 15.62 -7.33
C GLU A 95 -3.40 15.42 -8.35
N LEU A 96 -3.35 14.33 -9.11
CA LEU A 96 -4.30 14.06 -10.19
C LEU A 96 -5.68 13.59 -9.70
N TYR A 97 -5.70 12.71 -8.70
CA TYR A 97 -6.93 12.03 -8.26
C TYR A 97 -7.50 12.58 -6.95
N GLY A 98 -6.76 13.41 -6.21
CA GLY A 98 -7.21 13.99 -4.96
C GLY A 98 -7.42 12.97 -3.83
N ILE A 99 -6.82 11.78 -3.94
CA ILE A 99 -6.81 10.75 -2.90
C ILE A 99 -5.38 10.56 -2.40
N GLN A 100 -5.22 10.06 -1.18
CA GLN A 100 -3.89 9.77 -0.63
C GLN A 100 -3.27 8.56 -1.34
N VAL A 101 -2.00 8.69 -1.75
CA VAL A 101 -1.21 7.64 -2.42
C VAL A 101 0.16 7.56 -1.76
N LEU A 102 0.43 6.46 -1.07
CA LEU A 102 1.64 6.27 -0.28
C LEU A 102 2.60 5.28 -0.94
N ALA A 103 3.81 5.73 -1.26
CA ALA A 103 4.89 4.88 -1.75
C ALA A 103 5.74 4.31 -0.61
N PHE A 104 5.88 2.98 -0.54
CA PHE A 104 6.71 2.28 0.42
C PHE A 104 7.90 1.65 -0.30
N ASN A 105 9.08 2.23 -0.11
CA ASN A 105 10.35 1.70 -0.61
C ASN A 105 10.82 0.54 0.29
N CYS A 106 10.08 -0.58 0.22
CA CYS A 106 10.21 -1.79 1.04
C CYS A 106 10.76 -3.01 0.27
N GLU A 107 11.68 -2.77 -0.67
CA GLU A 107 12.34 -3.80 -1.47
C GLU A 107 12.94 -4.88 -0.55
N GLY A 108 12.77 -6.16 -0.92
CA GLY A 108 13.05 -7.29 -0.02
C GLY A 108 14.52 -7.46 0.39
N TYR A 109 15.46 -6.80 -0.30
CA TYR A 109 16.88 -6.78 0.07
C TYR A 109 17.20 -5.74 1.15
N LYS A 110 16.26 -4.85 1.52
CA LYS A 110 16.50 -3.82 2.53
C LYS A 110 16.41 -4.42 3.93
N GLY A 111 17.50 -4.28 4.68
CA GLY A 111 17.63 -4.85 6.01
C GLY A 111 17.94 -6.34 5.97
N VAL A 112 17.53 -7.07 7.01
CA VAL A 112 17.87 -8.49 7.20
C VAL A 112 16.65 -9.36 7.51
N SER A 113 15.48 -8.75 7.69
CA SER A 113 14.22 -9.42 8.02
C SER A 113 13.03 -8.47 7.84
N GLN A 114 11.83 -8.99 8.08
CA GLN A 114 10.56 -8.27 8.10
C GLN A 114 10.59 -7.00 8.99
N SER A 115 11.46 -6.98 10.00
CA SER A 115 11.65 -5.84 10.90
C SER A 115 11.95 -4.52 10.18
N ALA A 116 12.74 -4.57 9.09
CA ALA A 116 13.04 -3.38 8.30
C ALA A 116 11.77 -2.82 7.63
N GLY A 117 10.92 -3.71 7.11
CA GLY A 117 9.61 -3.35 6.55
C GLY A 117 8.70 -2.67 7.58
N HIS A 118 8.67 -3.15 8.82
CA HIS A 118 7.91 -2.50 9.89
C HIS A 118 8.36 -1.06 10.12
N HIS A 119 9.68 -0.82 10.17
CA HIS A 119 10.22 0.52 10.37
C HIS A 119 9.90 1.44 9.19
N ILE A 120 10.07 0.96 7.95
CA ILE A 120 9.73 1.72 6.73
C ILE A 120 8.25 2.11 6.74
N ALA A 121 7.36 1.17 7.06
CA ALA A 121 5.93 1.41 7.11
C ALA A 121 5.55 2.45 8.18
N ASN A 122 6.08 2.29 9.40
CA ASN A 122 5.80 3.22 10.51
C ASN A 122 6.30 4.63 10.21
N ASN A 123 7.49 4.78 9.63
CA ASN A 123 8.03 6.09 9.29
C ASN A 123 7.15 6.83 8.28
N ASN A 124 6.63 6.13 7.27
CA ASN A 124 5.76 6.75 6.28
C ASN A 124 4.41 7.13 6.87
N LEU A 125 3.77 6.22 7.61
CA LEU A 125 2.49 6.50 8.28
C LEU A 125 2.60 7.66 9.27
N MET A 126 3.66 7.70 10.08
CA MET A 126 3.87 8.78 11.05
C MET A 126 4.08 10.15 10.39
N ARG A 127 4.75 10.20 9.23
CA ARG A 127 5.06 11.47 8.55
C ARG A 127 3.92 11.97 7.67
N SER A 128 3.20 11.06 7.02
CA SER A 128 2.29 11.38 5.92
C SER A 128 0.81 11.21 6.28
N VAL A 129 0.50 10.52 7.37
CA VAL A 129 -0.89 10.14 7.71
C VAL A 129 -1.28 10.56 9.12
N ILE A 130 -0.50 10.17 10.13
CA ILE A 130 -0.87 10.41 11.52
C ILE A 130 -0.78 11.91 11.80
N GLY A 131 -1.90 12.49 12.22
CA GLY A 131 -2.04 13.93 12.50
C GLY A 131 -2.62 14.78 11.36
N THR A 132 -2.87 14.21 10.17
CA THR A 132 -3.50 14.95 9.06
C THR A 132 -5.04 14.99 9.17
N GLY A 133 -5.63 14.12 9.98
CA GLY A 133 -7.07 14.07 10.21
C GLY A 133 -7.59 15.26 11.02
N THR A 134 -8.82 15.70 10.72
CA THR A 134 -9.47 16.83 11.41
C THR A 134 -10.23 16.41 12.69
N LYS A 135 -10.37 15.10 12.93
CA LYS A 135 -11.11 14.55 14.06
C LYS A 135 -10.17 14.18 15.20
N GLY A 136 -10.28 14.91 16.31
CA GLY A 136 -9.62 14.56 17.57
C GLY A 136 -10.39 13.51 18.38
N PRO A 137 -9.90 13.17 19.58
CA PRO A 137 -10.59 12.28 20.51
C PRO A 137 -12.01 12.81 20.82
N THR A 138 -13.04 12.06 20.47
CA THR A 138 -14.44 12.48 20.63
C THR A 138 -15.03 12.16 22.00
N LYS A 139 -14.36 11.33 22.81
CA LYS A 139 -14.84 10.84 24.11
C LYS A 139 -13.77 11.02 25.19
N LYS A 140 -14.22 11.10 26.45
CA LYS A 140 -13.36 11.29 27.63
C LYS A 140 -12.28 10.20 27.80
N TYR A 141 -12.58 8.98 27.39
CA TYR A 141 -11.71 7.81 27.58
C TYR A 141 -11.28 7.19 26.23
N SER A 142 -10.87 8.03 25.28
CA SER A 142 -10.35 7.57 24.00
C SER A 142 -8.94 7.00 24.14
N ILE A 143 -8.73 5.79 23.61
CA ILE A 143 -7.44 5.11 23.54
C ILE A 143 -7.21 4.55 22.13
N ASN A 144 -5.96 4.26 21.78
CA ASN A 144 -5.59 3.51 20.57
C ASN A 144 -4.92 2.19 20.98
N LEU A 145 -5.18 1.12 20.23
CA LEU A 145 -4.44 -0.14 20.33
C LEU A 145 -3.38 -0.15 19.22
N LEU A 146 -2.10 -0.19 19.60
CA LEU A 146 -0.98 -0.13 18.65
C LEU A 146 -0.31 -1.49 18.52
N GLY A 147 0.03 -1.89 17.30
CA GLY A 147 0.66 -3.18 17.03
C GLY A 147 -0.29 -4.37 17.06
N GLU A 148 -1.60 -4.12 17.04
CA GLU A 148 -2.65 -5.13 16.92
C GLU A 148 -3.12 -5.21 15.46
N TYR A 149 -3.36 -6.42 14.96
CA TYR A 149 -3.73 -6.67 13.57
C TYR A 149 -4.95 -7.58 13.39
N ASN A 150 -5.68 -7.88 14.47
CA ASN A 150 -6.94 -8.61 14.48
C ASN A 150 -6.80 -10.01 13.84
N ILE A 151 -5.78 -10.77 14.28
CA ILE A 151 -5.55 -12.12 13.76
C ILE A 151 -6.64 -13.04 14.27
N GLY A 152 -7.45 -13.58 13.36
CA GLY A 152 -8.53 -14.50 13.74
C GLY A 152 -9.68 -13.87 14.54
N GLY A 153 -9.59 -12.59 14.93
CA GLY A 153 -10.55 -11.91 15.80
C GLY A 153 -9.97 -11.39 17.13
N ASP A 154 -8.64 -11.44 17.31
CA ASP A 154 -7.92 -10.92 18.48
C ASP A 154 -8.21 -9.43 18.79
#